data_AF-A0A7X7PRS2-F1
#
_entry.id   AF-A0A7X7PRS2-F1
#
_cell.length_a   1.000
_cell.length_b   1.000
_cell.length_c   1.000
_cell.angle_alpha   90.00
_cell.angle_beta   90.00
_cell.angle_gamma   90.00
#
_symmetry.space_group_name_H-M   'P 1'
#
loop_
_entity.id
_entity.type
_entity.pdbx_description
1 polymer ?
#
loop_
_entity_poly.entity_id
_entity_poly.type
_entity_poly.pdbx_seq_one_letter_code
_entity_poly.pdbx_strand_id
1 'polypeptide(L)'
;MNAVHKAQRDRGLPGRGVPSNRAPHRWRRPIAALDGFLRRRMGVFDISTDPAAILRLQLAHARTRLVGADGTVVERGEPLGRLHFVNENLPSLPAEGPTMSWALRFGRALQASLRTLASYLHAHPELDNIKLFQGEF
;
A
#
# COMPACT_ATOMS: atom_id res chain seq x y z
N MET A 1 -49.06 14.05 -32.23
CA MET A 1 -49.15 15.53 -32.25
C MET A 1 -49.15 16.03 -30.82
N ASN A 2 -48.23 16.97 -30.50
CA ASN A 2 -48.18 17.96 -29.39
C ASN A 2 -48.49 17.50 -27.94
N ALA A 3 -47.68 17.67 -26.90
CA ALA A 3 -46.80 18.74 -26.39
C ALA A 3 -47.33 19.24 -25.03
N VAL A 4 -46.40 19.70 -24.18
CA VAL A 4 -46.53 20.54 -22.96
C VAL A 4 -46.67 19.79 -21.63
N HIS A 5 -45.58 19.56 -20.88
CA HIS A 5 -44.87 20.45 -19.91
C HIS A 5 -45.54 20.67 -18.54
N LYS A 6 -44.95 20.06 -17.50
CA LYS A 6 -44.78 20.56 -16.11
C LYS A 6 -43.68 19.71 -15.43
N ALA A 7 -42.42 20.16 -15.31
CA ALA A 7 -41.83 20.82 -14.11
C ALA A 7 -42.22 20.13 -12.79
N GLN A 8 -41.35 19.63 -11.90
CA GLN A 8 -40.05 20.15 -11.43
C GLN A 8 -39.34 19.13 -10.51
N ARG A 9 -37.99 19.22 -10.46
CA ARG A 9 -37.03 18.82 -9.40
C ARG A 9 -36.83 17.31 -9.10
N ASP A 10 -35.66 16.78 -9.46
CA ASP A 10 -34.56 16.71 -8.49
C ASP A 10 -33.18 16.43 -9.12
N ARG A 11 -32.15 16.84 -8.36
CA ARG A 11 -30.72 16.87 -8.69
C ARG A 11 -30.16 15.48 -9.03
N GLY A 12 -29.48 15.39 -10.18
CA GLY A 12 -28.53 14.31 -10.51
C GLY A 12 -27.31 14.90 -11.22
N LEU A 13 -26.15 14.81 -10.58
CA LEU A 13 -24.87 15.32 -11.08
C LEU A 13 -24.46 14.62 -12.39
N PRO A 14 -24.01 15.34 -13.44
CA PRO A 14 -23.53 14.73 -14.66
C PRO A 14 -22.22 13.98 -14.41
N GLY A 15 -22.11 12.81 -15.06
CA GLY A 15 -21.00 11.88 -14.94
C GLY A 15 -19.64 12.55 -15.03
N ARG A 16 -18.78 12.26 -14.05
CA ARG A 16 -17.34 12.49 -14.15
C ARG A 16 -16.80 11.59 -15.26
N GLY A 17 -16.67 12.14 -16.47
CA GLY A 17 -15.66 11.66 -17.39
C GLY A 17 -14.33 11.61 -16.66
N VAL A 18 -13.68 10.45 -16.67
CA VAL A 18 -12.31 10.30 -16.19
C VAL A 18 -11.46 11.28 -17.01
N PRO A 19 -10.88 12.34 -16.40
CA PRO A 19 -9.98 13.18 -17.16
C PRO A 19 -8.77 12.34 -17.53
N SER A 20 -8.59 12.06 -18.82
CA SER A 20 -7.32 11.57 -19.37
C SER A 20 -6.29 12.68 -19.23
N ASN A 21 -5.77 12.87 -18.01
CA ASN A 21 -4.75 13.86 -17.75
C ASN A 21 -3.39 13.29 -18.21
N ARG A 22 -3.15 13.31 -19.52
CA ARG A 22 -1.79 13.27 -20.05
C ARG A 22 -1.15 14.61 -19.69
N ALA A 23 -0.57 14.66 -18.49
CA ALA A 23 0.20 15.82 -18.05
C ALA A 23 1.20 16.22 -19.15
N PRO A 24 1.35 17.53 -19.47
CA PRO A 24 2.28 17.98 -20.50
C PRO A 24 3.68 17.44 -20.22
N HIS A 25 4.41 17.01 -21.26
CA HIS A 25 5.67 16.27 -21.16
C HIS A 25 6.72 16.89 -20.21
N ARG A 26 6.66 18.22 -20.01
CA ARG A 26 7.56 19.01 -19.15
C ARG A 26 7.30 18.89 -17.65
N TRP A 27 6.12 18.41 -17.24
CA TRP A 27 5.76 18.26 -15.82
C TRP A 27 5.96 16.83 -15.29
N ARG A 28 6.24 15.85 -16.16
CA ARG A 28 6.44 14.45 -15.77
C ARG A 28 7.61 14.26 -14.82
N ARG A 29 8.72 14.96 -15.08
CA ARG A 29 9.96 14.89 -14.27
C ARG A 29 9.81 15.51 -12.88
N PRO A 30 9.32 16.74 -12.72
CA PRO A 30 9.12 17.31 -11.40
C PRO A 30 8.03 16.58 -10.60
N ILE A 31 6.97 16.08 -11.25
CA ILE A 31 5.96 15.25 -10.57
C ILE A 31 6.57 13.91 -10.14
N ALA A 32 7.35 13.23 -10.98
CA ALA A 32 8.01 11.98 -10.59
C ALA A 32 9.09 12.16 -9.52
N ALA A 33 9.82 13.29 -9.52
CA ALA A 33 10.80 13.62 -8.49
C ALA A 33 10.12 13.99 -7.17
N LEU A 34 9.01 14.73 -7.22
CA LEU A 34 8.18 15.01 -6.06
C LEU A 34 7.52 13.73 -5.53
N ASP A 35 7.02 12.85 -6.39
CA ASP A 35 6.47 11.56 -6.00
C ASP A 35 7.57 10.66 -5.39
N GLY A 36 8.78 10.65 -5.96
CA GLY A 36 9.94 9.98 -5.38
C GLY A 36 10.38 10.58 -4.04
N PHE A 37 10.31 11.90 -3.89
CA PHE A 37 10.61 12.61 -2.64
C PHE A 37 9.52 12.40 -1.58
N LEU A 38 8.24 12.39 -1.97
CA LEU A 38 7.10 12.12 -1.10
C LEU A 38 7.06 10.65 -0.69
N ARG A 39 7.38 9.70 -1.57
CA ARG A 39 7.58 8.28 -1.22
C ARG A 39 8.75 8.12 -0.25
N ARG A 40 9.87 8.80 -0.47
CA ARG A 40 11.00 8.89 0.49
C ARG A 40 10.62 9.53 1.82
N ARG A 41 9.71 10.51 1.81
CA ARG A 41 9.32 11.27 3.01
C ARG A 41 8.17 10.65 3.80
N MET A 42 7.29 9.88 3.14
CA MET A 42 6.19 9.14 3.77
C MET A 42 6.58 7.69 4.06
N GLY A 43 7.69 7.22 3.50
CA GLY A 43 8.33 5.94 3.81
C GLY A 43 7.61 4.72 3.26
N VAL A 44 6.39 4.86 2.74
CA VAL A 44 5.51 3.75 2.31
C VAL A 44 5.77 3.43 0.83
N PHE A 45 6.35 2.28 0.54
CA PHE A 45 6.68 1.82 -0.80
C PHE A 45 6.02 0.47 -1.11
N ASP A 46 5.48 0.35 -2.31
CA ASP A 46 5.10 -0.95 -2.87
C ASP A 46 6.37 -1.76 -3.08
N ILE A 47 6.49 -2.88 -2.37
CA ILE A 47 7.57 -3.87 -2.54
C ILE A 47 7.45 -4.61 -3.89
N SER A 48 6.30 -4.49 -4.55
CA SER A 48 5.98 -5.17 -5.80
C SER A 48 5.01 -4.36 -6.65
N THR A 49 5.13 -4.46 -7.98
CA THR A 49 4.05 -4.07 -8.90
C THR A 49 3.02 -5.19 -9.09
N ASP A 50 3.20 -6.34 -8.45
CA ASP A 50 2.27 -7.46 -8.49
C ASP A 50 0.97 -7.10 -7.74
N PRO A 51 -0.20 -7.11 -8.41
CA PRO A 51 -1.48 -6.89 -7.77
C PRO A 51 -1.86 -7.97 -6.74
N ALA A 52 -1.15 -9.11 -6.69
CA ALA A 52 -1.35 -10.13 -5.67
C ALA A 52 -0.56 -9.90 -4.37
N ALA A 53 0.34 -8.91 -4.34
CA ALA A 53 1.11 -8.60 -3.14
C ALA A 53 0.22 -7.92 -2.10
N ILE A 54 0.06 -8.56 -0.93
CA ILE A 54 -0.78 -8.05 0.16
C ILE A 54 0.01 -7.26 1.20
N LEU A 55 1.34 -7.18 1.09
CA LEU A 55 2.18 -6.42 2.00
C LEU A 55 2.75 -5.18 1.34
N ARG A 56 2.84 -4.10 2.13
CA ARG A 56 3.56 -2.89 1.78
C ARG A 56 4.60 -2.57 2.86
N LEU A 57 5.79 -2.15 2.44
CA LEU A 57 6.86 -1.76 3.37
C LEU A 57 6.79 -0.26 3.62
N GLN A 58 6.90 0.14 4.88
CA GLN A 58 7.11 1.50 5.31
C GLN A 58 8.43 1.65 6.06
N LEU A 59 9.29 2.58 5.64
CA LEU A 59 10.46 2.98 6.41
C LEU A 59 10.03 3.98 7.49
N ALA A 60 10.28 3.61 8.75
CA ALA A 60 9.95 4.40 9.92
C ALA A 60 11.12 4.44 10.90
N HIS A 61 10.95 5.18 11.99
CA HIS A 61 11.83 5.13 13.15
C HIS A 61 11.06 4.59 14.35
N ALA A 62 11.74 3.84 15.20
CA ALA A 62 11.14 3.27 16.40
C ALA A 62 10.73 4.38 17.38
N ARG A 63 9.46 4.40 17.79
CA ARG A 63 8.95 5.40 18.77
C ARG A 63 9.36 5.06 20.20
N THR A 64 9.63 3.79 20.47
CA THR A 64 10.04 3.22 21.74
C THR A 64 11.14 2.19 21.47
N ARG A 65 11.83 1.73 22.51
CA ARG A 65 12.69 0.57 22.42
C ARG A 65 11.86 -0.67 22.07
N LEU A 66 12.32 -1.45 21.11
CA LEU A 66 11.71 -2.70 20.67
C LEU A 66 12.71 -3.84 20.82
N VAL A 67 12.21 -5.02 21.19
CA VAL A 67 13.00 -6.25 21.27
C VAL A 67 12.30 -7.30 20.41
N GLY A 68 13.00 -7.78 19.39
CA GLY A 68 12.57 -8.87 18.52
C GLY A 68 12.54 -10.20 19.26
N ALA A 69 11.85 -11.18 18.69
CA ALA A 69 11.72 -12.51 19.27
C ALA A 69 13.08 -13.25 19.38
N ASP A 70 14.04 -12.88 18.53
CA ASP A 70 15.43 -13.36 18.50
C ASP A 70 16.36 -12.57 19.43
N GLY A 71 15.83 -11.61 20.19
CA GLY A 71 16.61 -10.71 21.03
C GLY A 71 17.18 -9.49 20.31
N THR A 72 16.90 -9.30 19.01
CA THR A 72 17.33 -8.11 18.26
C THR A 72 16.74 -6.85 18.88
N VAL A 73 17.59 -5.90 19.26
CA VAL A 73 17.16 -4.64 19.88
C VAL A 73 17.17 -3.50 18.86
N VAL A 74 16.08 -2.74 18.84
CA VAL A 74 15.98 -1.46 18.14
C VAL A 74 15.68 -0.38 19.17
N GLU A 75 16.58 0.58 19.31
CA GLU A 75 16.42 1.68 20.25
C GLU A 75 15.49 2.76 19.70
N ARG A 76 14.93 3.59 20.59
CA ARG A 76 14.09 4.72 20.19
C ARG A 76 14.86 5.63 19.22
N GLY A 77 14.25 5.91 18.08
CA GLY A 77 14.84 6.74 17.01
C GLY A 77 15.68 5.97 16.01
N GLU A 78 15.92 4.67 16.19
CA GLU A 78 16.59 3.83 15.18
C GLU A 78 15.63 3.44 14.03
N PRO A 79 16.17 3.14 12.84
CA PRO A 79 15.39 2.67 11.69
C PRO A 79 14.59 1.39 11.98
N LEU A 80 13.38 1.34 11.45
CA LEU A 80 12.44 0.24 11.60
C LEU A 80 11.66 0.05 10.28
N GLY A 81 11.52 -1.19 9.83
CA GLY A 81 10.60 -1.54 8.76
C GLY A 81 9.19 -1.78 9.32
N ARG A 82 8.17 -1.11 8.79
CA ARG A 82 6.77 -1.41 9.08
C ARG A 82 6.11 -2.12 7.92
N LEU A 83 5.36 -3.16 8.22
CA LEU A 83 4.61 -3.93 7.24
C LEU A 83 3.13 -3.62 7.41
N HIS A 84 2.50 -3.20 6.32
CA HIS A 84 1.07 -2.89 6.25
C HIS A 84 0.37 -3.84 5.29
N PHE A 85 -0.88 -4.17 5.57
CA PHE A 85 -1.70 -4.85 4.58
C PHE A 85 -2.22 -3.88 3.52
N VAL A 86 -2.14 -4.29 2.26
CA VAL A 86 -2.84 -3.63 1.16
C VAL A 86 -4.24 -4.21 1.11
N ASN A 87 -5.20 -3.52 1.76
CA ASN A 87 -6.58 -3.99 1.91
C ASN A 87 -7.25 -4.33 0.58
N GLU A 88 -6.91 -3.61 -0.48
CA GLU A 88 -7.42 -3.84 -1.84
C GLU A 88 -6.99 -5.19 -2.42
N ASN A 89 -5.84 -5.71 -1.99
CA ASN A 89 -5.28 -6.98 -2.46
C ASN A 89 -5.60 -8.14 -1.53
N LEU A 90 -6.16 -7.88 -0.34
CA LEU A 90 -6.59 -8.93 0.58
C LEU A 90 -7.72 -9.76 -0.05
N PRO A 91 -7.73 -11.09 0.13
CA PRO A 91 -8.86 -11.90 -0.29
C PRO A 91 -10.14 -11.40 0.38
N SER A 92 -11.21 -11.21 -0.39
CA SER A 92 -12.50 -10.77 0.15
C SER A 92 -12.99 -11.73 1.23
N LEU A 93 -13.28 -11.18 2.41
CA LEU A 93 -13.80 -11.94 3.54
C LEU A 93 -15.27 -12.32 3.26
N PRO A 94 -15.65 -13.59 3.36
CA PRO A 94 -17.05 -14.01 3.25
C PRO A 94 -17.92 -13.38 4.35
N ALA A 95 -19.23 -13.24 4.08
CA ALA A 95 -20.17 -12.62 5.03
C ALA A 95 -20.30 -13.46 6.32
N GLU A 96 -20.21 -14.78 6.19
CA GLU A 96 -20.16 -15.76 7.28
C GLU A 96 -18.82 -15.77 8.05
N GLY A 97 -17.84 -14.97 7.63
CA GLY A 97 -16.52 -14.86 8.24
C GLY A 97 -15.43 -15.68 7.55
N PRO A 98 -14.25 -15.80 8.19
CA PRO A 98 -13.11 -16.51 7.61
C PRO A 98 -13.41 -18.00 7.40
N THR A 99 -13.47 -18.43 6.14
CA THR A 99 -13.55 -19.84 5.77
C THR A 99 -12.15 -20.44 5.61
N MET A 100 -12.04 -21.78 5.61
CA MET A 100 -10.76 -22.45 5.34
C MET A 100 -10.20 -22.07 3.96
N SER A 101 -11.04 -21.94 2.94
CA SER A 101 -10.60 -21.53 1.60
C SER A 101 -10.08 -20.09 1.59
N TRP A 102 -10.70 -19.18 2.36
CA TRP A 102 -10.19 -17.82 2.56
C TRP A 102 -8.83 -17.84 3.27
N ALA A 103 -8.69 -18.60 4.36
CA ALA A 103 -7.45 -18.69 5.13
C ALA A 103 -6.28 -19.24 4.27
N LEU A 104 -6.54 -20.25 3.44
CA LEU A 104 -5.55 -20.79 2.50
C LEU A 104 -5.14 -19.75 1.44
N ARG A 105 -6.09 -18.97 0.91
CA ARG A 105 -5.80 -17.90 -0.05
C ARG A 105 -4.97 -16.79 0.60
N PHE A 106 -5.36 -16.36 1.80
CA PHE A 106 -4.62 -15.36 2.56
C PHE A 106 -3.21 -15.83 2.88
N GLY A 107 -3.04 -17.05 3.39
CA GLY A 107 -1.72 -17.61 3.71
C GLY A 107 -0.80 -17.70 2.50
N ARG A 108 -1.31 -18.11 1.33
CA ARG A 108 -0.54 -18.12 0.07
C ARG A 108 -0.12 -16.72 -0.35
N ALA A 109 -1.04 -15.75 -0.29
CA ALA A 109 -0.75 -14.36 -0.64
C ALA A 109 0.26 -13.73 0.32
N LEU A 110 0.16 -14.03 1.62
CA LEU A 110 1.11 -13.59 2.64
C LEU A 110 2.50 -14.17 2.38
N GLN A 111 2.61 -15.49 2.14
CA GLN A 111 3.88 -16.13 1.85
C GLN A 111 4.53 -15.58 0.57
N ALA A 112 3.74 -15.37 -0.49
CA ALA A 112 4.23 -14.75 -1.72
C ALA A 112 4.76 -13.33 -1.46
N SER A 113 4.01 -12.52 -0.71
CA SER A 113 4.38 -11.15 -0.39
C SER A 113 5.65 -11.07 0.48
N LEU A 114 5.83 -11.99 1.43
CA LEU A 114 7.05 -12.09 2.23
C LEU A 114 8.27 -12.49 1.39
N ARG A 115 8.10 -13.38 0.40
CA ARG A 115 9.17 -13.70 -0.57
C ARG A 115 9.53 -12.48 -1.40
N THR A 116 8.53 -11.74 -1.88
CA THR A 116 8.77 -10.50 -2.64
C THR A 116 9.49 -9.45 -1.78
N LEU A 117 9.10 -9.30 -0.51
CA LEU A 117 9.80 -8.43 0.43
C LEU A 117 11.27 -8.86 0.59
N ALA A 118 11.54 -10.14 0.78
CA ALA A 118 12.90 -10.64 0.91
C ALA A 118 13.74 -10.36 -0.36
N SER A 119 13.18 -10.60 -1.55
CA SER A 119 13.84 -10.25 -2.81
C SER A 119 14.06 -8.75 -2.97
N TYR A 120 13.09 -7.93 -2.54
CA TYR A 120 13.20 -6.48 -2.57
C TYR A 120 14.34 -6.01 -1.66
N LEU A 121 14.40 -6.47 -0.40
CA LEU A 121 15.47 -6.13 0.54
C LEU A 121 16.84 -6.54 0.02
N HIS A 122 16.97 -7.75 -0.55
CA HIS A 122 18.23 -8.21 -1.14
C HIS A 122 18.73 -7.32 -2.30
N ALA A 123 17.81 -6.73 -3.05
CA ALA A 123 18.14 -5.83 -4.17
C ALA A 123 18.42 -4.38 -3.74
N HIS A 124 18.16 -4.02 -2.48
CA HIS A 124 18.25 -2.64 -1.97
C HIS A 124 19.15 -2.59 -0.71
N PRO A 125 20.48 -2.69 -0.87
CA PRO A 125 21.43 -2.73 0.25
C PRO A 125 21.40 -1.46 1.12
N GLU A 126 20.85 -0.35 0.63
CA GLU A 126 20.59 0.84 1.44
C GLU A 126 19.62 0.59 2.61
N LEU A 127 18.90 -0.54 2.60
CA LEU A 127 17.96 -0.96 3.64
C LEU A 127 18.56 -1.94 4.66
N ASP A 128 19.84 -2.31 4.53
CA ASP A 128 20.52 -3.28 5.42
C ASP A 128 20.62 -2.79 6.87
N ASN A 129 20.42 -1.48 7.11
CA ASN A 129 20.38 -0.90 8.45
C ASN A 129 19.07 -1.18 9.21
N ILE A 130 18.07 -1.78 8.56
CA ILE A 130 16.81 -2.18 9.19
C ILE A 130 17.03 -3.51 9.90
N LYS A 131 17.06 -3.46 11.23
CA LYS A 131 17.26 -4.65 12.07
C LYS A 131 15.96 -5.41 12.36
N LEU A 132 14.82 -4.72 12.30
CA LEU A 132 13.54 -5.25 12.75
C LEU A 132 12.40 -4.82 11.83
N PHE A 133 11.46 -5.73 11.62
CA PHE A 133 10.20 -5.46 10.93
C PHE A 133 9.02 -5.64 11.88
N GLN A 134 8.08 -4.69 11.88
CA GLN A 134 6.89 -4.71 12.70
C GLN A 134 5.64 -4.70 11.83
N GLY A 135 4.65 -5.55 12.15
CA GLY A 135 3.32 -5.46 11.55
C GLY A 135 2.49 -4.33 12.18
N GLU A 136 1.86 -3.51 11.34
CA GLU A 136 0.84 -2.53 11.72
C GLU A 136 -0.41 -2.83 10.88
N PHE A 137 -1.47 -3.30 11.53
CA PHE A 137 -2.69 -3.82 10.90
C PHE A 137 -3.92 -3.27 11.59
#